data_AF-T0Y191-F1
#
_entry.id   AF-T0Y191-F1
#
_cell.length_a   1.000
_cell.length_b   1.000
_cell.length_c   1.000
_cell.angle_alpha   90.00
_cell.angle_beta   90.00
_cell.angle_gamma   90.00
#
_symmetry.space_group_name_H-M   'P 1'
#
loop_
_entity.id
_entity.type
_entity.pdbx_description
1 polymer ?
#
loop_
_entity_poly.entity_id
_entity_poly.type
_entity_poly.pdbx_seq_one_letter_code
_entity_poly.pdbx_strand_id
1 'polypeptide(L)'
;ALSYGFGRLGSRTAMRATYLISLALLPVACFILLLPATLPLAAVASILGGFSATGSLAGGGVGGIAMPLQTAILSDLLPASTRTRWFSVFTFAVGFSAAIGAFIAGFGGLDQLFVVALVLSAASVVVAVAVPVRSLPRGRRPSASSRGVIRRFAATGLLNGFSQGLLTPFLIPFFVLIFGIDRSQMATYATASSLVGTLSVLAAPFLEARWGWVIAVVGTRGVAAG
;
A
#
# COMPACT_ATOMS: atom_id res chain seq x y z
N ALA A 1 7.05 -14.04 -7.37
CA ALA A 1 6.56 -15.33 -7.90
C ALA A 1 5.13 -15.64 -7.45
N LEU A 2 4.81 -15.55 -6.15
CA LEU A 2 3.46 -15.79 -5.61
C LEU A 2 2.40 -14.81 -6.16
N SER A 3 2.67 -13.49 -6.22
CA SER A 3 1.73 -12.51 -6.78
C SER A 3 1.41 -12.76 -8.28
N TYR A 4 2.36 -13.34 -9.01
CA TYR A 4 2.16 -13.76 -10.41
C TYR A 4 1.38 -15.08 -10.51
N GLY A 5 1.57 -16.00 -9.56
CA GLY A 5 0.80 -17.24 -9.43
C GLY A 5 -0.67 -16.99 -9.09
N PHE A 6 -0.95 -16.11 -8.12
CA PHE A 6 -2.32 -15.69 -7.78
C PHE A 6 -3.00 -14.95 -8.94
N GLY A 7 -2.27 -14.14 -9.71
CA GLY A 7 -2.78 -13.50 -10.92
C GLY A 7 -3.12 -14.46 -12.06
N ARG A 8 -2.49 -15.65 -12.12
CA ARG A 8 -2.69 -16.65 -13.17
C ARG A 8 -3.78 -17.68 -12.85
N LEU A 9 -3.94 -18.01 -11.56
CA LEU A 9 -5.00 -18.89 -11.04
C LEU A 9 -6.36 -18.21 -10.96
N GLY A 10 -6.41 -16.87 -11.02
CA GLY A 10 -7.63 -16.10 -10.80
C GLY A 10 -8.57 -15.98 -11.99
N SER A 11 -9.16 -17.09 -12.45
CA SER A 11 -10.35 -17.01 -13.30
C SER A 11 -11.62 -16.93 -12.45
N ARG A 12 -12.32 -15.80 -12.58
CA ARG A 12 -13.72 -15.53 -12.18
C ARG A 12 -14.06 -15.53 -10.67
N THR A 13 -13.60 -16.49 -9.87
CA THR A 13 -13.95 -16.62 -8.44
C THR A 13 -12.83 -16.14 -7.50
N ALA A 14 -11.59 -16.06 -7.99
CA ALA A 14 -10.44 -15.77 -7.13
C ALA A 14 -10.27 -14.29 -6.80
N MET A 15 -10.81 -13.31 -7.53
CA MET A 15 -10.53 -11.90 -7.21
C MET A 15 -11.07 -11.51 -5.83
N ARG A 16 -12.30 -11.94 -5.53
CA ARG A 16 -12.91 -11.75 -4.20
C ARG A 16 -12.16 -12.52 -3.13
N ALA A 17 -11.83 -13.80 -3.39
CA ALA A 17 -11.10 -14.63 -2.43
C ALA A 17 -9.69 -14.07 -2.14
N THR A 18 -8.92 -13.74 -3.18
CA THR A 18 -7.59 -13.13 -3.07
C THR A 18 -7.65 -11.78 -2.35
N TYR A 19 -8.67 -10.96 -2.61
CA TYR A 19 -8.87 -9.71 -1.88
C TYR A 19 -9.10 -9.95 -0.39
N LEU A 20 -10.04 -10.82 -0.01
CA LEU A 20 -10.32 -11.12 1.40
C LEU A 20 -9.13 -11.80 2.09
N ILE A 21 -8.45 -12.74 1.43
CA ILE A 21 -7.22 -13.37 1.94
C ILE A 21 -6.15 -12.30 2.16
N SER A 22 -5.93 -11.40 1.20
CA SER A 22 -4.93 -10.35 1.34
C SER A 22 -5.17 -9.43 2.54
N LEU A 23 -6.43 -9.14 2.85
CA LEU A 23 -6.79 -8.35 4.02
C LEU A 23 -6.63 -9.17 5.31
N ALA A 24 -7.00 -10.45 5.29
CA ALA A 24 -6.92 -11.35 6.44
C ALA A 24 -5.48 -11.70 6.86
N LEU A 25 -4.49 -11.54 5.98
CA LEU A 25 -3.08 -11.73 6.35
C LEU A 25 -2.61 -10.74 7.43
N LEU A 26 -3.16 -9.52 7.47
CA LEU A 26 -2.78 -8.51 8.45
C LEU A 26 -3.21 -8.85 9.89
N PRO A 27 -4.48 -9.18 10.18
CA PRO A 27 -4.88 -9.59 11.52
C PRO A 27 -4.16 -10.87 11.96
N VAL A 28 -3.90 -11.81 11.03
CA VAL A 28 -3.09 -13.01 11.35
C VAL A 28 -1.66 -12.62 11.76
N ALA A 29 -1.02 -11.71 11.03
CA ALA A 29 0.31 -11.21 11.39
C ALA A 29 0.31 -10.52 12.77
N CYS A 30 -0.66 -9.63 13.04
CA CYS A 30 -0.79 -8.97 14.33
C CYS A 30 -1.05 -9.96 15.47
N PHE A 31 -1.88 -10.98 15.26
CA PHE A 31 -2.12 -12.03 16.24
C PHE A 31 -0.85 -12.80 16.59
N ILE A 32 -0.04 -13.18 15.58
CA ILE A 32 1.24 -13.85 15.81
C ILE A 32 2.19 -12.96 16.64
N LEU A 33 2.20 -11.65 16.40
CA LEU A 33 3.04 -10.70 17.15
C LEU A 33 2.59 -10.44 18.58
N LEU A 34 1.37 -10.85 18.95
CA LEU A 34 0.88 -10.85 20.33
C LEU A 34 1.24 -12.14 21.09
N LEU A 35 1.69 -13.19 20.39
CA LEU A 35 2.21 -14.39 21.03
C LEU A 35 3.62 -14.15 21.59
N PRO A 36 4.11 -14.98 22.51
CA PRO A 36 5.47 -14.87 23.04
C PRO A 36 6.50 -14.74 21.92
N ALA A 37 7.17 -13.58 21.87
CA ALA A 37 7.97 -13.18 20.74
C ALA A 37 9.24 -14.04 20.61
N THR A 38 9.31 -14.82 19.54
CA THR A 38 10.54 -15.44 19.07
C THR A 38 10.90 -14.86 17.70
N LEU A 39 12.20 -14.77 17.38
CA LEU A 39 12.68 -14.29 16.09
C LEU A 39 11.98 -14.95 14.87
N PRO A 40 11.76 -16.29 14.86
CA PRO A 40 11.02 -16.95 13.79
C PRO A 40 9.56 -16.48 13.67
N LEU A 41 8.85 -16.33 14.78
CA LEU A 41 7.45 -15.86 14.76
C LEU A 41 7.37 -14.42 14.27
N ALA A 42 8.27 -13.55 14.71
CA ALA A 42 8.35 -12.17 14.23
C ALA A 42 8.66 -12.10 12.73
N ALA A 43 9.55 -12.96 12.22
CA ALA A 43 9.86 -13.04 10.80
C ALA A 43 8.64 -13.51 9.97
N VAL A 44 7.96 -14.57 10.42
CA VAL A 44 6.73 -15.07 9.75
C VAL A 44 5.65 -14.00 9.74
N ALA A 45 5.40 -13.34 10.88
CA ALA A 45 4.43 -12.26 10.97
C ALA A 45 4.78 -11.09 10.04
N SER A 46 6.06 -10.71 9.97
CA SER A 46 6.54 -9.65 9.07
C SER A 46 6.33 -9.99 7.60
N ILE A 47 6.54 -11.26 7.21
CA ILE A 47 6.26 -11.75 5.86
C ILE A 47 4.76 -11.64 5.55
N LEU A 48 3.90 -12.16 6.44
CA LEU A 48 2.44 -12.13 6.25
C LEU A 48 1.92 -10.69 6.18
N GLY A 49 2.37 -9.83 7.10
CA GLY A 49 2.06 -8.42 7.12
C GLY A 49 2.52 -7.70 5.84
N GLY A 50 3.75 -7.95 5.39
CA GLY A 50 4.29 -7.35 4.16
C GLY A 50 3.51 -7.70 2.90
N PHE A 51 2.95 -8.92 2.80
CA PHE A 51 2.06 -9.31 1.70
C PHE A 51 0.65 -8.70 1.81
N SER A 52 0.23 -8.33 3.02
CA SER A 52 -1.12 -7.82 3.32
C SER A 52 -1.34 -6.35 2.90
N ALA A 53 -2.33 -5.68 3.52
CA ALA A 53 -2.59 -4.26 3.34
C ALA A 53 -1.50 -3.33 3.89
N THR A 54 -0.65 -3.77 4.83
CA THR A 54 0.44 -2.92 5.38
C THR A 54 1.69 -2.89 4.51
N GLY A 55 1.80 -3.74 3.49
CA GLY A 55 2.88 -3.68 2.51
C GLY A 55 2.97 -2.30 1.85
N SER A 56 1.83 -1.62 1.63
CA SER A 56 1.79 -0.23 1.19
C SER A 56 2.08 0.73 2.35
N LEU A 57 3.37 0.91 2.66
CA LEU A 57 3.86 1.92 3.59
C LEU A 57 3.30 3.32 3.29
N ALA A 58 3.28 4.17 4.33
CA ALA A 58 2.94 5.59 4.25
C ALA A 58 3.73 6.27 3.11
N GLY A 59 3.03 6.79 2.11
CA GLY A 59 3.64 7.29 0.86
C GLY A 59 3.57 6.35 -0.35
N GLY A 60 2.95 5.17 -0.23
CA GLY A 60 2.64 4.28 -1.36
C GLY A 60 3.79 3.39 -1.85
N GLY A 61 4.83 3.19 -1.02
CA GLY A 61 6.14 2.74 -1.47
C GLY A 61 6.43 1.23 -1.54
N VAL A 62 5.67 0.32 -0.90
CA VAL A 62 6.05 -1.12 -0.90
C VAL A 62 4.84 -2.06 -1.14
N GLY A 63 5.13 -3.25 -1.65
CA GLY A 63 4.27 -4.08 -2.50
C GLY A 63 3.35 -5.08 -1.79
N GLY A 64 2.39 -4.61 -1.02
CA GLY A 64 1.24 -5.42 -0.60
C GLY A 64 0.33 -5.76 -1.80
N ILE A 65 -0.27 -6.96 -1.82
CA ILE A 65 -1.19 -7.33 -2.93
C ILE A 65 -2.57 -6.66 -2.81
N ALA A 66 -2.91 -6.14 -1.62
CA ALA A 66 -4.22 -5.54 -1.36
C ALA A 66 -4.45 -4.25 -2.16
N MET A 67 -3.47 -3.35 -2.24
CA MET A 67 -3.63 -2.05 -2.92
C MET A 67 -3.86 -2.19 -4.44
N PRO A 68 -3.12 -3.03 -5.20
CA PRO A 68 -3.45 -3.34 -6.59
C PRO A 68 -4.85 -3.93 -6.78
N LEU A 69 -5.32 -4.77 -5.84
CA LEU A 69 -6.68 -5.33 -5.89
C LEU A 69 -7.74 -4.26 -5.61
N GLN A 70 -7.54 -3.42 -4.60
CA GLN A 70 -8.46 -2.32 -4.24
C GLN A 70 -8.59 -1.31 -5.38
N THR A 71 -7.47 -0.92 -5.99
CA THR A 71 -7.47 -0.01 -7.14
C THR A 71 -8.17 -0.64 -8.35
N ALA A 72 -7.98 -1.94 -8.61
CA ALA A 72 -8.73 -2.65 -9.65
C ALA A 72 -10.24 -2.68 -9.37
N ILE A 73 -10.66 -3.06 -8.15
CA ILE A 73 -12.07 -3.07 -7.72
C ILE A 73 -12.68 -1.67 -7.86
N LEU A 74 -11.98 -0.64 -7.38
CA LEU A 74 -12.43 0.75 -7.44
C LEU A 74 -12.62 1.21 -8.90
N SER A 75 -11.74 0.79 -9.81
CA SER A 75 -11.85 1.14 -11.23
C SER A 75 -13.07 0.54 -11.93
N ASP A 76 -13.54 -0.62 -11.44
CA ASP A 76 -14.71 -1.34 -11.95
C ASP A 76 -16.04 -0.78 -11.40
N LEU A 77 -16.01 -0.21 -10.20
CA LEU A 77 -17.19 0.37 -9.56
C LEU A 77 -17.49 1.80 -10.03
N LEU A 78 -16.49 2.49 -10.58
CA LEU A 78 -16.58 3.91 -10.88
C LEU A 78 -16.63 4.22 -12.39
N PRO A 79 -17.49 5.17 -12.82
CA PRO A 79 -17.45 5.72 -14.16
C PRO A 79 -16.10 6.37 -14.49
N ALA A 80 -15.65 6.22 -15.73
CA ALA A 80 -14.36 6.76 -16.20
C ALA A 80 -14.21 8.27 -15.98
N SER A 81 -15.29 9.06 -16.11
CA SER A 81 -15.30 10.51 -15.93
C SER A 81 -15.01 10.98 -14.50
N THR A 82 -15.32 10.15 -13.50
CA THR A 82 -15.13 10.48 -12.07
C THR A 82 -13.99 9.72 -11.42
N ARG A 83 -13.36 8.81 -12.19
CA ARG A 83 -12.39 7.85 -11.70
C ARG A 83 -11.23 8.54 -10.99
N THR A 84 -10.54 9.50 -11.62
CA THR A 84 -9.41 10.21 -11.00
C THR A 84 -9.79 10.85 -9.66
N ARG A 85 -10.94 11.53 -9.60
CA ARG A 85 -11.40 12.19 -8.36
C ARG A 85 -11.50 11.19 -7.20
N TRP A 86 -12.18 10.06 -7.43
CA TRP A 86 -12.35 9.05 -6.39
C TRP A 86 -11.06 8.29 -6.07
N PHE A 87 -10.17 8.07 -7.05
CA PHE A 87 -8.83 7.55 -6.78
C PHE A 87 -8.03 8.49 -5.89
N SER A 88 -8.11 9.81 -6.11
CA SER A 88 -7.48 10.81 -5.25
C SER A 88 -8.06 10.82 -3.85
N VAL A 89 -9.39 10.74 -3.69
CA VAL A 89 -10.05 10.64 -2.37
C VAL A 89 -9.63 9.36 -1.65
N PHE A 90 -9.64 8.23 -2.35
CA PHE A 90 -9.22 6.94 -1.77
C PHE A 90 -7.76 6.98 -1.33
N THR A 91 -6.86 7.46 -2.19
CA THR A 91 -5.43 7.57 -1.88
C THR A 91 -5.17 8.57 -0.75
N PHE A 92 -5.93 9.67 -0.71
CA PHE A 92 -5.90 10.62 0.40
C PHE A 92 -6.30 9.94 1.72
N ALA A 93 -7.41 9.21 1.74
CA ALA A 93 -7.86 8.50 2.94
C ALA A 93 -6.83 7.46 3.43
N VAL A 94 -6.22 6.72 2.51
CA VAL A 94 -5.14 5.76 2.82
C VAL A 94 -3.92 6.48 3.40
N GLY A 95 -3.45 7.54 2.75
CA GLY A 95 -2.28 8.30 3.20
C GLY A 95 -2.51 9.00 4.54
N PHE A 96 -3.71 9.54 4.77
CA PHE A 96 -4.10 10.16 6.02
C PHE A 96 -4.18 9.13 7.16
N SER A 97 -4.77 7.97 6.89
CA SER A 97 -4.79 6.85 7.84
C SER A 97 -3.38 6.37 8.20
N ALA A 98 -2.47 6.34 7.21
CA ALA A 98 -1.08 5.99 7.44
C ALA A 98 -0.35 7.03 8.31
N ALA A 99 -0.61 8.32 8.10
CA ALA A 99 -0.08 9.39 8.94
C ALA A 99 -0.57 9.28 10.40
N ILE A 100 -1.86 9.02 10.61
CA ILE A 100 -2.42 8.77 11.94
C ILE A 100 -1.76 7.54 12.58
N GLY A 101 -1.61 6.45 11.82
CA GLY A 101 -0.96 5.22 12.29
C GLY A 101 0.50 5.46 12.72
N ALA A 102 1.26 6.20 11.91
CA ALA A 102 2.64 6.57 12.24
C ALA A 102 2.73 7.43 13.50
N PHE A 103 1.82 8.40 13.66
CA PHE A 103 1.75 9.24 14.84
C PHE A 103 1.48 8.41 16.10
N ILE A 104 0.40 7.62 16.11
CA ILE A 104 0.03 6.77 17.26
C ILE A 104 1.15 5.78 17.60
N ALA A 105 1.80 5.21 16.58
CA ALA A 105 2.92 4.31 16.75
C ALA A 105 4.17 4.97 17.37
N GLY A 106 4.27 6.30 17.43
CA GLY A 106 5.34 7.00 18.13
C GLY A 106 5.21 6.98 19.66
N PHE A 107 3.98 6.91 20.15
CA PHE A 107 3.65 7.12 21.57
C PHE A 107 3.09 5.87 22.25
N GLY A 108 2.58 4.89 21.49
CA GLY A 108 2.02 3.66 22.03
C GLY A 108 3.05 2.59 22.42
N GLY A 109 2.69 1.80 23.45
CA GLY A 109 3.38 0.54 23.75
C GLY A 109 3.17 -0.49 22.64
N LEU A 110 4.19 -1.30 22.33
CA LEU A 110 4.16 -2.27 21.23
C LEU A 110 2.95 -3.21 21.29
N ASP A 111 2.65 -3.76 22.46
CA ASP A 111 1.54 -4.72 22.63
C ASP A 111 0.18 -4.06 22.35
N GLN A 112 -0.02 -2.84 22.86
CA GLN A 112 -1.25 -2.07 22.63
C GLN A 112 -1.41 -1.73 21.14
N LEU A 113 -0.33 -1.38 20.46
CA LEU A 113 -0.33 -1.08 19.03
C LEU A 113 -0.71 -2.32 18.20
N PHE A 114 -0.21 -3.50 18.56
CA PHE A 114 -0.59 -4.75 17.88
C PHE A 114 -2.04 -5.15 18.14
N VAL A 115 -2.58 -4.93 19.34
CA VAL A 115 -4.00 -5.14 19.64
C VAL A 115 -4.87 -4.19 18.80
N VAL A 116 -4.55 -2.91 18.76
CA VAL A 116 -5.28 -1.92 17.96
C VAL A 116 -5.22 -2.29 16.47
N ALA A 117 -4.04 -2.66 15.96
CA ALA A 117 -3.87 -3.08 14.57
C ALA A 117 -4.67 -4.36 14.26
N LEU A 118 -4.70 -5.34 15.19
CA LEU A 118 -5.49 -6.56 15.07
C LEU A 118 -6.98 -6.24 14.95
N VAL A 119 -7.51 -5.41 15.85
CA VAL A 119 -8.94 -5.04 15.86
C VAL A 119 -9.33 -4.29 14.59
N LEU A 120 -8.57 -3.26 14.22
CA LEU A 120 -8.86 -2.45 13.03
C LEU A 120 -8.75 -3.28 11.74
N SER A 121 -7.72 -4.12 11.64
CA SER A 121 -7.54 -4.97 10.46
C SER A 121 -8.60 -6.08 10.37
N ALA A 122 -8.98 -6.70 11.48
CA ALA A 122 -10.08 -7.66 11.51
C ALA A 122 -11.43 -7.00 11.12
N ALA A 123 -11.71 -5.82 11.67
CA ALA A 123 -12.89 -5.04 11.28
C ALA A 123 -12.88 -4.69 9.79
N SER A 124 -11.72 -4.36 9.22
CA SER A 124 -11.58 -4.09 7.79
C SER A 124 -11.95 -5.29 6.92
N VAL A 125 -11.61 -6.51 7.35
CA VAL A 125 -11.99 -7.76 6.66
C VAL A 125 -13.51 -7.93 6.68
N VAL A 126 -14.15 -7.71 7.83
CA VAL A 126 -15.62 -7.81 7.98
C VAL A 126 -16.32 -6.81 7.06
N VAL A 127 -15.90 -5.55 7.06
CA VAL A 127 -16.45 -4.52 6.16
C VAL A 127 -16.22 -4.88 4.69
N ALA A 128 -15.05 -5.42 4.35
CA ALA A 128 -14.71 -5.81 2.99
C ALA A 128 -15.59 -6.93 2.42
N VAL A 129 -16.24 -7.75 3.26
CA VAL A 129 -17.20 -8.77 2.81
C VAL A 129 -18.39 -8.10 2.09
N ALA A 130 -18.82 -6.92 2.52
CA ALA A 130 -19.93 -6.20 1.90
C ALA A 130 -19.57 -5.53 0.56
N VAL A 131 -18.27 -5.41 0.23
CA VAL A 131 -17.83 -4.74 -0.99
C VAL A 131 -18.19 -5.58 -2.22
N PRO A 132 -18.87 -4.98 -3.23
CA PRO A 132 -19.17 -5.67 -4.47
C PRO A 132 -17.88 -5.85 -5.29
N VAL A 133 -17.43 -7.11 -5.42
CA VAL A 133 -16.28 -7.47 -6.25
C VAL A 133 -16.80 -8.15 -7.51
N ARG A 134 -16.71 -7.45 -8.65
CA ARG A 134 -17.07 -8.02 -9.94
C ARG A 134 -15.93 -8.89 -10.47
N SER A 135 -16.28 -9.94 -11.20
CA SER A 135 -15.28 -10.75 -11.87
C SER A 135 -14.77 -10.01 -13.10
N LEU A 136 -13.46 -9.75 -13.15
CA LEU A 136 -12.83 -9.16 -14.33
C LEU A 136 -12.83 -10.18 -15.49
N PRO A 137 -13.33 -9.82 -16.68
CA PRO A 137 -13.11 -10.60 -17.89
C PRO A 137 -11.61 -10.76 -18.13
N ARG A 138 -11.18 -11.91 -18.69
CA ARG A 138 -9.78 -12.07 -19.11
C ARG A 138 -9.41 -10.95 -20.08
N GLY A 139 -8.46 -10.12 -19.69
CA GLY A 139 -7.92 -9.06 -20.56
C GLY A 139 -7.30 -9.63 -21.83
N ARG A 140 -7.32 -8.83 -22.91
CA ARG A 140 -6.64 -9.19 -24.17
C ARG A 140 -5.14 -9.34 -23.92
N ARG A 141 -4.50 -10.30 -24.60
CA ARG A 141 -3.04 -10.45 -24.53
C ARG A 141 -2.37 -9.16 -25.04
N PRO A 142 -1.38 -8.62 -24.32
CA PRO A 142 -0.69 -7.41 -24.77
C PRO A 142 0.02 -7.67 -26.11
N SER A 143 -0.04 -6.67 -27.00
CA SER A 143 0.66 -6.68 -28.28
C SER A 143 2.18 -6.81 -28.09
N ALA A 144 2.91 -7.21 -29.12
CA ALA A 144 4.36 -7.33 -29.07
C ALA A 144 5.05 -6.00 -28.69
N SER A 145 4.56 -4.88 -29.23
CA SER A 145 5.03 -3.52 -28.90
C SER A 145 4.74 -3.16 -27.43
N SER A 146 3.53 -3.43 -26.94
CA SER A 146 3.16 -3.17 -25.55
C SER A 146 3.94 -4.02 -24.56
N ARG A 147 4.37 -5.23 -24.96
CA ARG A 147 5.11 -6.17 -24.09
C ARG A 147 6.48 -5.62 -23.69
N GLY A 148 7.16 -4.92 -24.61
CA GLY A 148 8.43 -4.23 -24.31
C GLY A 148 8.25 -3.12 -23.28
N VAL A 149 7.21 -2.30 -23.42
CA VAL A 149 6.87 -1.22 -22.48
C VAL A 149 6.49 -1.79 -21.11
N ILE A 150 5.61 -2.79 -21.05
CA ILE A 150 5.20 -3.46 -19.81
C ILE A 150 6.41 -4.05 -19.07
N ARG A 151 7.35 -4.67 -19.79
CA ARG A 151 8.56 -5.24 -19.17
C ARG A 151 9.43 -4.16 -18.54
N ARG A 152 9.60 -3.01 -19.20
CA ARG A 152 10.36 -1.87 -18.65
C ARG A 152 9.68 -1.27 -17.42
N PHE A 153 8.36 -1.08 -17.47
CA PHE A 153 7.58 -0.63 -16.30
C PHE A 153 7.62 -1.63 -15.13
N ALA A 154 7.57 -2.93 -15.43
CA ALA A 154 7.70 -3.96 -14.41
C ALA A 154 9.11 -3.97 -13.79
N ALA A 155 10.16 -3.80 -14.61
CA ALA A 155 11.53 -3.73 -14.13
C ALA A 155 11.76 -2.49 -13.25
N THR A 156 11.28 -1.31 -13.66
CA THR A 156 11.40 -0.10 -12.83
C THR A 156 10.57 -0.21 -11.56
N GLY A 157 9.38 -0.81 -11.62
CA GLY A 157 8.56 -1.11 -10.45
C GLY A 157 9.24 -2.07 -9.47
N LEU A 158 9.89 -3.12 -9.97
CA LEU A 158 10.66 -4.06 -9.16
C LEU A 158 11.86 -3.40 -8.50
N LEU A 159 12.64 -2.62 -9.24
CA LEU A 159 13.79 -1.90 -8.70
C LEU A 159 13.36 -0.89 -7.63
N ASN A 160 12.30 -0.11 -7.90
CA ASN A 160 11.77 0.83 -6.93
C ASN A 160 11.27 0.12 -5.66
N GLY A 161 10.49 -0.96 -5.83
CA GLY A 161 9.98 -1.74 -4.70
C GLY A 161 11.10 -2.41 -3.89
N PHE A 162 12.15 -2.90 -4.55
CA PHE A 162 13.31 -3.49 -3.89
C PHE A 162 14.10 -2.44 -3.10
N SER A 163 14.40 -1.29 -3.70
CA SER A 163 15.08 -0.18 -3.02
C SER A 163 14.29 0.31 -1.81
N GLN A 164 12.98 0.53 -1.97
CA GLN A 164 12.10 0.97 -0.88
C GLN A 164 11.98 -0.10 0.21
N GLY A 165 11.88 -1.38 -0.16
CA GLY A 165 11.82 -2.50 0.78
C GLY A 165 13.11 -2.71 1.58
N LEU A 166 14.27 -2.32 1.02
CA LEU A 166 15.54 -2.38 1.71
C LEU A 166 15.78 -1.15 2.60
N LEU A 167 15.44 0.05 2.15
CA LEU A 167 15.73 1.29 2.90
C LEU A 167 14.70 1.57 4.00
N THR A 168 13.41 1.51 3.67
CA THR A 168 12.35 2.06 4.52
C THR A 168 12.26 1.41 5.91
N PRO A 169 12.36 0.08 6.07
CA PRO A 169 12.28 -0.56 7.38
C PRO A 169 13.42 -0.17 8.34
N PHE A 170 14.57 0.27 7.80
CA PHE A 170 15.73 0.64 8.62
C PHE A 170 15.86 2.13 8.88
N LEU A 171 15.15 3.00 8.15
CA LEU A 171 15.26 4.46 8.35
C LEU A 171 14.98 4.86 9.80
N ILE A 172 13.83 4.44 10.36
CA ILE A 172 13.47 4.80 11.74
C ILE A 172 14.45 4.18 12.74
N PRO A 173 14.72 2.86 12.73
CA PRO A 173 15.71 2.26 13.64
C PRO A 173 17.09 2.90 13.54
N PHE A 174 17.55 3.25 12.34
CA PHE A 174 18.85 3.88 12.13
C PHE A 174 18.95 5.23 12.84
N PHE A 175 17.96 6.12 12.67
CA PHE A 175 17.96 7.42 13.36
C PHE A 175 17.78 7.29 14.87
N VAL A 176 16.99 6.33 15.34
CA VAL A 176 16.81 6.11 16.78
C VAL A 176 18.08 5.54 17.43
N LEU A 177 18.69 4.53 16.81
CA LEU A 177 19.82 3.80 17.40
C LEU A 177 21.17 4.49 17.18
N ILE A 178 21.39 5.10 16.02
CA ILE A 178 22.68 5.71 15.65
C ILE A 178 22.73 7.19 16.03
N PHE A 179 21.64 7.93 15.79
CA PHE A 179 21.58 9.37 16.07
C PHE A 179 20.93 9.71 17.42
N GLY A 180 20.45 8.71 18.16
CA GLY A 180 19.82 8.91 19.47
C GLY A 180 18.54 9.72 19.41
N ILE A 181 17.89 9.81 18.25
CA ILE A 181 16.64 10.55 18.09
C ILE A 181 15.50 9.78 18.77
N ASP A 182 14.70 10.47 19.58
CA ASP A 182 13.56 9.84 20.24
C ASP A 182 12.55 9.27 19.23
N ARG A 183 11.98 8.11 19.55
CA ARG A 183 10.93 7.45 18.74
C ARG A 183 9.76 8.38 18.46
N SER A 184 9.37 9.22 19.42
CA SER A 184 8.29 10.21 19.29
C SER A 184 8.61 11.30 18.26
N GLN A 185 9.87 11.75 18.20
CA GLN A 185 10.32 12.73 17.22
C GLN A 185 10.33 12.13 15.81
N MET A 186 10.86 10.91 15.65
CA MET A 186 10.83 10.20 14.35
C MET A 186 9.41 9.94 13.87
N ALA A 187 8.49 9.58 14.77
CA ALA A 187 7.08 9.44 14.44
C ALA A 187 6.45 10.75 13.97
N THR A 188 6.83 11.88 14.57
CA THR A 188 6.37 13.22 14.15
C THR A 188 6.87 13.54 12.74
N TYR A 189 8.14 13.28 12.43
CA TYR A 189 8.70 13.47 11.08
C TYR A 189 8.04 12.58 10.03
N ALA A 190 7.79 11.30 10.37
CA ALA A 190 7.09 10.37 9.50
C ALA A 190 5.64 10.83 9.24
N THR A 191 4.97 11.34 10.27
CA THR A 191 3.61 11.88 10.17
C THR A 191 3.57 13.11 9.29
N ALA A 192 4.45 14.09 9.52
CA ALA A 192 4.53 15.31 8.72
C ALA A 192 4.81 15.00 7.23
N SER A 193 5.79 14.14 6.97
CA SER A 193 6.12 13.69 5.61
C SER A 193 4.94 13.00 4.93
N SER A 194 4.23 12.14 5.67
CA SER A 194 3.04 11.45 5.18
C SER A 194 1.90 12.41 4.86
N LEU A 195 1.67 13.44 5.70
CA LEU A 195 0.65 14.45 5.47
C LEU A 195 0.96 15.29 4.22
N VAL A 196 2.22 15.73 4.06
CA VAL A 196 2.65 16.47 2.86
C VAL A 196 2.42 15.63 1.59
N GLY A 197 2.86 14.37 1.60
CA GLY A 197 2.63 13.46 0.48
C GLY A 197 1.14 13.24 0.18
N THR A 198 0.34 13.05 1.23
CA THR A 198 -1.10 12.79 1.12
C THR A 198 -1.87 14.00 0.58
N LEU A 199 -1.58 15.20 1.09
CA LEU A 199 -2.20 16.44 0.61
C LEU A 199 -1.83 16.74 -0.84
N SER A 200 -0.61 16.41 -1.25
CA SER A 200 -0.15 16.57 -2.64
C SER A 200 -0.99 15.75 -3.63
N VAL A 201 -1.52 14.59 -3.21
CA VAL A 201 -2.38 13.75 -4.07
C VAL A 201 -3.73 14.40 -4.38
N LEU A 202 -4.23 15.31 -3.52
CA LEU A 202 -5.46 16.06 -3.80
C LEU A 202 -5.30 17.06 -4.94
N ALA A 203 -4.06 17.45 -5.27
CA ALA A 203 -3.79 18.31 -6.42
C ALA A 203 -3.87 17.54 -7.76
N ALA A 204 -3.79 16.20 -7.75
CA ALA A 204 -3.80 15.38 -8.96
C ALA A 204 -4.96 15.65 -9.94
N PRO A 205 -6.26 15.75 -9.53
CA PRO A 205 -7.35 16.04 -10.44
C PRO A 205 -7.26 17.44 -11.07
N PHE A 206 -6.74 18.42 -10.33
CA PHE A 206 -6.51 19.77 -10.86
C PHE A 206 -5.39 19.77 -11.90
N LEU A 207 -4.29 19.06 -11.62
CA LEU A 207 -3.16 18.93 -12.55
C LEU A 207 -3.56 18.18 -13.82
N GLU A 208 -4.36 17.11 -13.71
CA GLU A 208 -4.86 16.37 -14.87
C GLU A 208 -5.78 17.24 -15.74
N ALA A 209 -6.70 17.99 -15.13
CA ALA A 209 -7.62 18.87 -15.86
C ALA A 209 -6.89 20.00 -16.60
N ARG A 210 -5.76 20.49 -16.05
CA ARG A 210 -5.01 21.61 -16.63
C ARG A 210 -3.96 21.17 -17.66
N TRP A 211 -3.29 20.04 -17.46
CA TRP A 211 -2.11 19.63 -18.25
C TRP A 211 -2.26 18.29 -18.99
N GLY A 212 -3.31 17.52 -18.71
CA GLY A 212 -3.47 16.17 -19.22
C GLY A 212 -2.58 15.15 -18.49
N TRP A 213 -2.98 13.88 -18.53
CA TRP A 213 -2.41 12.80 -17.71
C TRP A 213 -0.88 12.62 -17.89
N VAL A 214 -0.39 12.63 -19.14
CA VAL A 214 1.04 12.36 -19.42
C VAL A 214 1.94 13.47 -18.87
N ILE A 215 1.59 14.74 -19.12
CA ILE A 215 2.40 15.88 -18.67
C ILE A 215 2.32 16.02 -17.15
N ALA A 216 1.16 15.75 -16.54
CA ALA A 216 1.04 15.72 -15.09
C ALA A 216 1.94 14.67 -14.45
N VAL A 217 2.02 13.45 -15.01
CA VAL A 217 2.91 12.38 -14.48
C VAL A 217 4.39 12.71 -14.69
N VAL A 218 4.77 13.20 -15.87
CA VAL A 218 6.17 13.55 -16.16
C VAL A 218 6.62 14.74 -15.32
N GLY A 219 5.79 15.78 -15.20
CA GLY A 219 6.07 16.98 -14.42
C GLY A 219 6.18 16.70 -12.93
N THR A 220 5.22 15.97 -12.35
CA THR A 220 5.27 15.64 -10.91
C THR A 220 6.45 14.75 -10.55
N ARG A 221 6.84 13.81 -11.43
CA ARG A 221 8.04 12.98 -11.22
C ARG A 221 9.36 13.72 -11.48
N GLY A 222 9.37 14.66 -12.42
CA GLY A 222 10.55 15.51 -12.68
C GLY A 222 10.84 16.43 -11.50
N VAL A 223 9.80 17.04 -10.91
CA VAL A 223 9.93 17.87 -9.70
C VAL A 223 10.35 17.06 -8.48
N ALA A 224 9.89 15.81 -8.34
CA ALA A 224 10.29 14.94 -7.23
C ALA A 224 11.73 14.39 -7.35
N ALA A 225 12.36 14.51 -8.52
CA ALA A 225 13.71 14.01 -8.79
C ALA A 225 14.79 15.11 -8.81
N GLY A 226 14.39 16.38 -8.76
CA GLY A 226 15.28 17.54 -8.64
C GLY A 226 15.32 18.05 -7.21
#